data_AF-A0A3P6YKA3-F1
#
_entry.id   AF-A0A3P6YKA3-F1
#
_cell.length_a   1.000
_cell.length_b   1.000
_cell.length_c   1.000
_cell.angle_alpha   90.00
_cell.angle_beta   90.00
_cell.angle_gamma   90.00
#
_symmetry.space_group_name_H-M   'P 1'
#
loop_
_entity.id
_entity.type
_entity.pdbx_description
1 polymer ?
#
loop_
_entity_poly.entity_id
_entity_poly.type
_entity_poly.pdbx_seq_one_letter_code
_entity_poly.pdbx_strand_id
1 'polypeptide(L)'
;MLKPSNVPAPGIGSITQPPQLPTQLLQGILNKDVGVHCDPNLLPPPNHCMVNHLYALSIKDGVIVLSVITRYRQKFVSTLFYKPIPN
;
A
#
# COMPACT_ATOMS: atom_id res chain seq x y z
N MET A 1 -47.61 16.23 -8.80
CA MET A 1 -46.76 15.72 -7.69
C MET A 1 -45.55 15.01 -8.31
N LEU A 2 -44.36 15.61 -8.28
CA LEU A 2 -43.12 14.93 -8.70
C LEU A 2 -42.64 14.02 -7.56
N LYS A 3 -42.32 12.77 -7.90
CA LYS A 3 -41.66 11.82 -6.99
C LYS A 3 -40.21 12.28 -6.79
N PRO A 4 -39.66 12.33 -5.57
CA PRO A 4 -38.29 12.77 -5.37
C PRO A 4 -37.34 11.78 -6.07
N SER A 5 -36.47 12.32 -6.91
CA SER A 5 -35.43 11.57 -7.60
C SER A 5 -34.42 11.08 -6.58
N ASN A 6 -34.41 9.78 -6.30
CA ASN A 6 -33.41 9.14 -5.45
C ASN A 6 -32.14 8.90 -6.25
N VAL A 7 -31.50 9.96 -6.75
CA VAL A 7 -30.18 9.87 -7.39
C VAL A 7 -29.15 9.84 -6.26
N PRO A 8 -28.45 8.71 -6.02
CA PRO A 8 -27.40 8.68 -5.02
C PRO A 8 -26.29 9.62 -5.46
N ALA A 9 -25.76 10.42 -4.53
CA ALA A 9 -24.56 11.19 -4.79
C ALA A 9 -23.45 10.22 -5.27
N PRO A 10 -22.72 10.52 -6.35
CA PRO A 10 -21.60 9.70 -6.78
C PRO A 10 -20.57 9.67 -5.63
N GLY A 11 -20.43 8.53 -4.96
CA GLY A 11 -19.47 8.35 -3.86
C GLY A 11 -20.05 7.79 -2.56
N ILE A 12 -21.37 7.77 -2.37
CA ILE A 12 -22.00 6.99 -1.29
C ILE A 12 -22.60 5.74 -1.93
N GLY A 13 -21.79 4.69 -2.07
CA GLY A 13 -22.31 3.34 -2.25
C GLY A 13 -23.25 3.02 -1.08
N SER A 14 -24.31 2.26 -1.34
CA SER A 14 -25.11 1.71 -0.25
C SER A 14 -24.18 1.07 0.77
N ILE A 15 -24.43 1.31 2.06
CA ILE A 15 -23.66 0.86 3.25
C ILE A 15 -23.44 -0.68 3.30
N THR A 16 -23.91 -1.40 2.29
CA THR A 16 -23.88 -2.85 2.11
C THR A 16 -22.63 -3.37 1.40
N GLN A 17 -21.85 -2.53 0.70
CA GLN A 17 -20.65 -2.98 -0.01
C GLN A 17 -19.39 -2.34 0.55
N PRO A 18 -18.29 -3.11 0.73
CA PRO A 18 -17.02 -2.54 1.14
C PRO A 18 -16.52 -1.55 0.09
N PRO A 19 -15.79 -0.50 0.51
CA PRO A 19 -15.21 0.44 -0.41
C PRO A 19 -14.26 -0.27 -1.38
N GLN A 20 -14.21 0.22 -2.62
CA GLN A 20 -13.25 -0.23 -3.60
C GLN A 20 -11.82 0.08 -3.12
N LEU A 21 -10.89 -0.82 -3.39
CA LEU A 21 -9.48 -0.63 -3.06
C LEU A 21 -8.91 0.56 -3.83
N PRO A 22 -8.33 1.58 -3.17
CA PRO A 22 -7.66 2.66 -3.87
C PRO A 22 -6.48 2.14 -4.70
N THR A 23 -6.42 2.53 -5.97
CA THR A 23 -5.38 2.06 -6.90
C THR A 23 -3.97 2.44 -6.46
N GLN A 24 -3.82 3.50 -5.65
CA GLN A 24 -2.53 3.91 -5.07
C GLN A 24 -1.91 2.83 -4.18
N LEU A 25 -2.73 1.98 -3.54
CA LEU A 25 -2.25 0.90 -2.67
C LEU A 25 -1.68 -0.29 -3.45
N LEU A 26 -2.04 -0.43 -4.73
CA LEU A 26 -1.56 -1.51 -5.59
C LEU A 26 -0.09 -1.34 -6.02
N GLN A 27 0.43 -0.11 -5.96
CA GLN A 27 1.80 0.20 -6.40
C GLN A 27 2.80 0.10 -5.24
N GLY A 28 3.27 -1.10 -4.94
CA GLY A 28 4.37 -1.29 -3.98
C GLY A 28 5.66 -0.65 -4.48
N ILE A 29 6.21 0.31 -3.73
CA ILE A 29 7.44 1.02 -4.12
C ILE A 29 8.65 0.09 -4.27
N LEU A 30 8.68 -0.99 -3.49
CA LEU A 30 9.75 -1.97 -3.48
C LEU A 30 9.77 -2.84 -4.75
N ASN A 31 8.69 -2.82 -5.54
CA ASN A 31 8.60 -3.55 -6.80
C ASN A 31 9.03 -2.68 -8.01
N LYS A 32 9.44 -1.43 -7.78
CA LYS A 32 9.88 -0.54 -8.86
C LYS A 32 11.36 -0.75 -9.14
N ASP A 33 11.73 -0.74 -10.41
CA ASP A 33 13.14 -0.71 -10.81
C ASP A 33 13.81 0.57 -10.31
N VAL A 34 14.91 0.38 -9.60
CA VAL A 34 15.81 1.46 -9.19
C VAL A 34 16.97 1.44 -10.19
N GLY A 35 17.19 2.55 -10.90
CA GLY A 35 18.21 2.60 -11.95
C GLY A 35 19.60 2.16 -11.46
N VAL A 36 20.34 1.45 -12.31
CA VAL A 36 21.59 0.70 -11.99
C VAL A 36 22.72 1.57 -11.40
N HIS A 37 22.65 2.89 -11.56
CA HIS A 37 23.71 3.82 -11.13
C HIS A 37 23.44 4.53 -9.78
N CYS A 38 22.33 4.23 -9.11
CA CYS A 38 21.98 4.82 -7.81
C CYS A 38 22.31 3.89 -6.64
N ASP A 39 22.46 4.44 -5.44
CA ASP A 39 22.52 3.63 -4.20
C ASP A 39 21.29 2.71 -4.13
N PRO A 40 21.46 1.38 -4.00
CA PRO A 40 20.37 0.42 -4.05
C PRO A 40 19.36 0.57 -2.90
N ASN A 41 19.70 1.31 -1.84
CA ASN A 41 18.80 1.59 -0.72
C ASN A 41 17.94 2.84 -0.94
N LEU A 42 18.20 3.63 -2.00
CA LEU A 42 17.41 4.82 -2.30
C LEU A 42 16.17 4.45 -3.10
N LEU A 43 15.01 4.79 -2.54
CA LEU A 43 13.72 4.62 -3.18
C LEU A 43 13.19 5.98 -3.65
N PRO A 44 12.34 6.03 -4.69
CA PRO A 44 11.65 7.26 -5.04
C PRO A 44 10.75 7.76 -3.89
N PRO A 45 10.29 9.01 -3.91
CA PRO A 45 9.33 9.47 -2.91
C PRO A 45 8.02 8.65 -2.97
N PRO A 46 7.54 8.10 -1.84
CA PRO A 46 6.28 7.36 -1.80
C PRO A 46 5.08 8.31 -1.93
N ASN A 47 3.94 7.80 -2.39
CA ASN A 47 2.67 8.50 -2.23
C ASN A 47 2.32 8.54 -0.73
N HIS A 48 1.79 9.64 -0.21
CA HIS A 48 1.39 9.71 1.20
C HIS A 48 0.34 8.65 1.57
N CYS A 49 -0.52 8.23 0.63
CA CYS A 49 -1.54 7.22 0.86
C CYS A 49 -0.99 5.80 1.09
N MET A 50 0.26 5.50 0.72
CA MET A 50 0.87 4.17 0.97
C MET A 50 1.66 4.11 2.29
N VAL A 51 1.90 5.25 2.93
CA VAL A 51 2.64 5.32 4.20
C VAL A 51 1.80 4.64 5.29
N ASN A 52 2.46 3.85 6.13
CA ASN A 52 1.87 3.03 7.20
C ASN A 52 0.98 1.87 6.72
N HIS A 53 0.92 1.58 5.42
CA HIS A 53 0.28 0.37 4.92
C HIS A 53 1.24 -0.82 4.92
N LEU A 54 0.74 -1.99 5.33
CA LEU A 54 1.48 -3.23 5.34
C LEU A 54 1.52 -3.84 3.93
N TYR A 55 2.72 -4.11 3.45
CA TYR A 55 2.96 -4.90 2.26
C TYR A 55 3.61 -6.23 2.66
N ALA A 56 3.25 -7.31 1.98
CA ALA A 56 3.80 -8.63 2.21
C ALA A 56 4.22 -9.28 0.89
N LEU A 57 5.32 -10.02 0.93
CA LEU A 57 5.62 -10.98 -0.13
C LEU A 57 4.92 -12.31 0.17
N SER A 58 4.66 -13.08 -0.89
CA SER A 58 4.26 -14.48 -0.71
C SER A 58 5.32 -15.21 0.13
N ILE A 59 4.86 -15.97 1.11
CA ILE A 59 5.72 -16.81 1.94
C ILE A 59 6.45 -17.81 1.03
N LYS A 60 7.78 -17.87 1.16
CA LYS A 60 8.65 -18.81 0.44
C LYS A 60 9.70 -19.34 1.40
N ASP A 61 10.04 -20.62 1.26
CA ASP A 61 11.08 -21.30 2.04
C ASP A 61 10.93 -21.14 3.57
N GLY A 62 9.68 -21.16 4.05
CA GLY A 62 9.38 -21.03 5.48
C GLY A 62 9.61 -19.63 6.07
N VAL A 63 9.76 -18.59 5.24
CA VAL A 63 9.99 -17.21 5.70
C VAL A 63 8.82 -16.31 5.31
N ILE A 64 8.29 -15.57 6.28
CA ILE A 64 7.41 -14.43 6.01
C ILE A 64 8.25 -13.16 5.85
N VAL A 65 7.95 -12.39 4.82
CA VAL A 65 8.56 -11.08 4.56
C VAL A 65 7.47 -10.02 4.59
N LEU A 66 7.58 -9.11 5.54
CA LEU A 66 6.67 -7.99 5.73
C LEU A 66 7.41 -6.68 5.48
N SER A 67 6.70 -5.65 5.05
CA SER A 67 7.28 -4.32 4.89
C SER A 67 6.26 -3.22 5.17
N VAL A 68 6.77 -2.10 5.70
CA VAL A 68 5.99 -0.87 5.94
C VAL A 68 6.87 0.32 5.62
N ILE A 69 6.29 1.33 4.98
CA ILE A 69 6.91 2.64 4.78
C ILE A 69 6.47 3.55 5.91
N THR A 70 7.40 4.09 6.68
CA THR A 70 7.11 5.05 7.75
C THR A 70 7.79 6.39 7.45
N ARG A 71 7.19 7.48 7.94
CA ARG A 71 7.79 8.82 7.83
C ARG A 71 8.56 9.15 9.10
N TYR A 72 9.86 9.42 8.98
CA TYR A 72 10.69 9.96 10.06
C TYR A 72 11.06 11.41 9.73
N ARG A 73 10.48 12.36 10.47
CA ARG A 73 10.57 13.80 10.16
C ARG A 73 10.23 14.05 8.70
N GLN A 74 11.12 14.59 7.89
CA GLN A 74 10.89 14.88 6.46
C GLN A 74 11.38 13.78 5.52
N LYS A 75 11.74 12.60 6.04
CA LYS A 75 12.25 11.46 5.27
C LYS A 75 11.32 10.26 5.42
N PHE A 76 11.41 9.33 4.48
CA PHE A 76 10.67 8.08 4.50
C PHE A 76 11.63 6.91 4.61
N VAL A 77 11.24 5.89 5.38
CA VAL A 77 12.02 4.67 5.58
C VAL A 77 11.12 3.47 5.29
N SER A 78 11.53 2.65 4.33
CA SER A 78 10.91 1.35 4.06
C SER A 78 11.62 0.29 4.90
N THR A 79 10.93 -0.25 5.91
CA THR A 79 11.49 -1.32 6.76
C THR A 79 11.01 -2.66 6.23
N LEU A 80 11.93 -3.62 6.07
CA LEU A 80 11.60 -5.01 5.74
C LEU A 80 11.86 -5.88 6.97
N PHE A 81 10.91 -6.74 7.31
CA PHE A 81 10.98 -7.67 8.41
C PHE A 81 10.90 -9.11 7.88
N TYR A 82 11.98 -9.84 8.07
CA TYR A 82 12.10 -11.26 7.70
C TYR A 82 11.96 -12.10 8.96
N LYS A 83 10.99 -13.01 8.97
CA LYS A 83 10.76 -13.90 10.11
C LYS A 83 10.55 -15.33 9.64
N PRO A 84 11.31 -16.32 10.15
CA PRO A 84 10.99 -17.72 9.98
C PRO A 84 9.64 -18.06 10.59
N ILE A 85 8.86 -18.88 9.90
CA ILE A 85 7.63 -19.48 10.40
C ILE A 85 8.02 -20.82 11.04
N PRO A 86 7.70 -21.05 12.32
CA PRO A 86 7.93 -22.35 12.96
C PRO A 86 7.18 -23.46 12.20
N ASN A 87 7.82 -24.62 12.05
CA ASN A 87 7.20 -25.83 11.51
C ASN A 87 6.15 -26.40 12.46
#